data_AF-A0A2P6P8W8-F1
#
_entry.id   AF-A0A2P6P8W8-F1
#
_cell.length_a   1.000
_cell.length_b   1.000
_cell.length_c   1.000
_cell.angle_alpha   90.00
_cell.angle_beta   90.00
_cell.angle_gamma   90.00
#
_symmetry.space_group_name_H-M   'P 1'
#
loop_
_entity.id
_entity.type
_entity.pdbx_description
1 polymer ?
#
loop_
_entity_poly.entity_id
_entity_poly.type
_entity_poly.pdbx_seq_one_letter_code
_entity_poly.pdbx_strand_id
1 'polypeptide(L)'
;MGDKPSSSNTAKTNVKEPGVNLQNEEFLKECGHSIEMRKKVSGALRLFSVVFESLEDEKSEEGSASKRVDLKAANILKKEGRFVNTGKQIIGPVPGVEVGDEYKYRVELTIIGLHRQTRAGIDFVMHGGRILATSIVASGSYEDKICNEMSIIYTGQGGNYMLPRKKAYDQKLKGGNLALKNSLDEQNPIRLIHRLYSSDGQRKYVYKGLFVVTKCFRKRGTRGKLVWEFHLRLLL
;
A
#
# COMPACT_ATOMS: atom_id res chain seq x y z
N MET A 1 40.36 -81.19 -14.67
CA MET A 1 39.33 -80.67 -13.74
C MET A 1 39.92 -79.45 -13.04
N GLY A 2 39.60 -78.21 -13.36
CA GLY A 2 38.78 -77.64 -14.42
C GLY A 2 39.36 -76.29 -14.84
N ASP A 3 39.20 -75.97 -16.13
CA ASP A 3 39.73 -74.81 -16.82
C ASP A 3 39.00 -73.50 -16.46
N LYS A 4 39.77 -72.40 -16.44
CA LYS A 4 39.28 -71.01 -16.36
C LYS A 4 38.47 -70.63 -17.61
N PRO A 5 37.56 -69.65 -17.48
CA PRO A 5 37.69 -68.49 -18.35
C PRO A 5 37.53 -67.13 -17.66
N SER A 6 38.32 -66.22 -18.23
CA SER A 6 38.22 -64.76 -18.38
C SER A 6 37.07 -63.98 -17.73
N SER A 7 37.48 -63.00 -16.93
CA SER A 7 36.72 -61.82 -16.51
C SER A 7 36.48 -60.85 -17.66
N SER A 8 35.22 -60.49 -17.92
CA SER A 8 34.86 -59.30 -18.69
C SER A 8 34.22 -58.25 -17.76
N ASN A 9 34.87 -57.10 -17.69
CA ASN A 9 34.43 -55.89 -17.00
C ASN A 9 33.11 -55.36 -17.59
N THR A 10 32.12 -55.11 -16.73
CA THR A 10 31.02 -54.16 -17.01
C THR A 10 31.10 -53.02 -16.00
N ALA A 11 31.42 -51.83 -16.52
CA ALA A 11 31.43 -50.59 -15.77
C ALA A 11 30.01 -50.24 -15.30
N LYS A 12 29.81 -50.13 -13.99
CA LYS A 12 28.60 -49.53 -13.40
C LYS A 12 28.73 -48.01 -13.49
N THR A 13 28.03 -47.41 -14.45
CA THR A 13 27.81 -45.97 -14.50
C THR A 13 26.89 -45.56 -13.35
N ASN A 14 27.47 -44.90 -12.35
CA ASN A 14 26.72 -44.34 -11.23
C ASN A 14 26.14 -42.99 -11.69
N VAL A 15 24.93 -43.00 -12.23
CA VAL A 15 24.20 -41.77 -12.56
C VAL A 15 23.76 -41.14 -11.24
N LYS A 16 24.50 -40.12 -10.79
CA LYS A 16 24.02 -39.23 -9.73
C LYS A 16 22.81 -38.47 -10.26
N GLU A 17 21.65 -38.69 -9.67
CA GLU A 17 20.50 -37.82 -9.86
C GLU A 17 20.91 -36.37 -9.54
N PRO A 18 20.57 -35.39 -10.40
CA PRO A 18 20.89 -34.00 -10.13
C PRO A 18 20.03 -33.53 -8.96
N GLY A 19 20.67 -33.26 -7.83
CA GLY A 19 20.02 -32.71 -6.64
C GLY A 19 19.29 -31.40 -6.97
N VAL A 20 18.00 -31.35 -6.66
CA VAL A 20 17.15 -30.17 -6.83
C VAL A 20 17.70 -29.04 -5.94
N ASN A 21 18.00 -27.89 -6.56
CA ASN A 21 18.55 -26.73 -5.86
C ASN A 21 17.47 -26.06 -4.97
N LEU A 22 17.69 -26.08 -3.65
CA LEU A 22 16.78 -25.52 -2.63
C LEU A 22 16.45 -24.03 -2.85
N GLN A 23 17.35 -23.25 -3.44
CA GLN A 23 17.10 -21.83 -3.77
C GLN A 23 16.01 -21.66 -4.85
N ASN A 24 15.91 -22.62 -5.78
CA ASN A 24 14.89 -22.58 -6.82
C ASN A 24 13.51 -22.91 -6.25
N GLU A 25 13.42 -23.79 -5.25
CA GLU A 25 12.14 -24.09 -4.60
C GLU A 25 11.60 -22.92 -3.79
N GLU A 26 12.44 -22.21 -3.05
CA GLU A 26 12.03 -21.04 -2.26
C GLU A 26 11.57 -19.90 -3.16
N PHE A 27 12.31 -19.64 -4.24
CA PHE A 27 11.92 -18.68 -5.27
C PHE A 27 10.59 -19.04 -5.97
N LEU A 28 10.39 -20.31 -6.34
CA LEU A 28 9.14 -20.76 -6.94
C LEU A 28 7.96 -20.68 -5.96
N LYS A 29 8.18 -20.94 -4.67
CA LYS A 29 7.17 -20.77 -3.62
C LYS A 29 6.80 -19.30 -3.43
N GLU A 30 7.78 -18.40 -3.40
CA GLU A 30 7.55 -16.96 -3.30
C GLU A 30 6.79 -16.41 -4.52
N CYS A 31 7.18 -16.84 -5.73
CA CYS A 31 6.49 -16.51 -6.97
C CYS A 31 5.04 -17.04 -6.97
N GLY A 32 4.83 -18.29 -6.58
CA GLY A 32 3.51 -18.90 -6.46
C GLY A 32 2.61 -18.16 -5.45
N HIS A 33 3.16 -17.78 -4.30
CA HIS A 33 2.45 -17.00 -3.29
C HIS A 33 2.08 -15.60 -3.80
N SER A 34 3.01 -14.92 -4.49
CA SER A 34 2.75 -13.61 -5.11
C SER A 34 1.60 -13.66 -6.11
N ILE A 35 1.59 -14.67 -6.98
CA ILE A 35 0.50 -14.89 -7.97
C ILE A 35 -0.84 -15.15 -7.26
N GLU A 36 -0.84 -15.97 -6.21
CA GLU A 36 -2.07 -16.25 -5.44
C GLU A 36 -2.60 -14.97 -4.76
N MET A 37 -1.71 -14.17 -4.16
CA MET A 37 -2.09 -12.91 -3.52
C MET A 37 -2.59 -11.88 -4.52
N ARG A 38 -1.98 -11.79 -5.71
CA ARG A 38 -2.48 -10.95 -6.81
C ARG A 38 -3.90 -11.35 -7.21
N LYS A 39 -4.17 -12.66 -7.36
CA LYS A 39 -5.53 -13.16 -7.65
C LYS A 39 -6.53 -12.80 -6.54
N LYS A 40 -6.14 -12.90 -5.27
CA LYS A 40 -6.99 -12.50 -4.12
C LYS A 40 -7.30 -11.00 -4.14
N VAL A 41 -6.29 -10.15 -4.39
CA VAL A 41 -6.45 -8.70 -4.54
C VAL A 41 -7.40 -8.37 -5.69
N SER A 42 -7.16 -8.92 -6.88
CA SER A 42 -8.03 -8.71 -8.05
C SER A 42 -9.46 -9.21 -7.80
N GLY A 43 -9.62 -10.35 -7.14
CA GLY A 43 -10.94 -10.91 -6.79
C GLY A 43 -11.73 -10.00 -5.84
N ALA A 44 -11.08 -9.47 -4.80
CA ALA A 44 -11.70 -8.56 -3.85
C ALA A 44 -12.13 -7.23 -4.50
N LEU A 45 -11.28 -6.68 -5.38
CA LEU A 45 -11.61 -5.45 -6.13
C LEU A 45 -12.73 -5.67 -7.14
N ARG A 46 -12.75 -6.81 -7.84
CA ARG A 46 -13.85 -7.16 -8.75
C ARG A 46 -15.18 -7.28 -8.00
N LEU A 47 -15.19 -7.96 -6.86
CA LEU A 47 -16.39 -8.06 -6.02
C LEU A 47 -16.84 -6.69 -5.53
N PHE A 48 -15.91 -5.81 -5.15
CA PHE A 48 -16.23 -4.44 -4.78
C PHE A 48 -16.93 -3.69 -5.93
N SER A 49 -16.40 -3.77 -7.16
CA SER A 49 -17.01 -3.12 -8.33
C SER A 49 -18.43 -3.62 -8.59
N VAL A 50 -18.65 -4.94 -8.53
CA VAL A 50 -20.00 -5.53 -8.72
C VAL A 50 -20.97 -5.01 -7.66
N VAL A 51 -20.60 -5.07 -6.38
CA VAL A 51 -21.47 -4.58 -5.29
C VAL A 51 -21.68 -3.07 -5.37
N PHE A 52 -20.67 -2.32 -5.78
CA PHE A 52 -20.78 -0.87 -5.97
C PHE A 52 -21.76 -0.51 -7.09
N GLU A 53 -21.67 -1.18 -8.23
CA GLU A 53 -22.55 -0.99 -9.39
C GLU A 53 -24.00 -1.30 -9.03
N SER A 54 -24.28 -2.45 -8.40
CA SER A 54 -25.64 -2.80 -7.96
C SER A 54 -26.25 -1.76 -7.01
N LEU A 55 -25.45 -1.21 -6.09
CA LEU A 55 -25.93 -0.19 -5.15
C LEU A 55 -26.12 1.21 -5.80
N GLU A 56 -25.41 1.53 -6.87
CA GLU A 56 -25.68 2.76 -7.64
C GLU A 56 -26.96 2.61 -8.47
N ASP A 57 -27.24 1.43 -9.01
CA ASP A 57 -28.47 1.13 -9.76
C ASP A 57 -29.71 1.28 -8.84
N GLU A 58 -29.72 0.62 -7.68
CA GLU A 58 -30.80 0.72 -6.67
C GLU A 58 -31.05 2.18 -6.22
N LYS A 59 -29.98 2.96 -6.07
CA LYS A 59 -30.06 4.36 -5.68
C LYS A 59 -30.71 5.23 -6.77
N SER A 60 -30.47 4.92 -8.03
CA SER A 60 -31.07 5.63 -9.16
C SER A 60 -32.60 5.45 -9.18
N GLU A 61 -33.08 4.30 -8.71
CA GLU A 61 -34.50 3.94 -8.61
C GLU A 61 -35.18 4.55 -7.37
N GLU A 62 -34.51 4.57 -6.21
CA GLU A 62 -35.08 5.02 -4.93
C GLU A 62 -34.98 6.53 -4.67
N GLY A 63 -34.34 7.31 -5.56
CA GLY A 63 -34.20 8.77 -5.42
C GLY A 63 -33.40 9.21 -4.17
N SER A 64 -32.63 8.31 -3.55
CA SER A 64 -32.00 8.51 -2.24
C SER A 64 -30.62 9.17 -2.32
N ALA A 65 -30.40 10.22 -1.51
CA ALA A 65 -29.21 11.08 -1.54
C ALA A 65 -27.97 10.53 -0.78
N SER A 66 -27.78 9.20 -0.67
CA SER A 66 -26.59 8.64 -0.01
C SER A 66 -25.31 8.97 -0.80
N LYS A 67 -24.52 9.94 -0.32
CA LYS A 67 -23.34 10.50 -1.01
C LYS A 67 -22.11 9.57 -1.11
N ARG A 68 -22.15 8.36 -0.52
CA ARG A 68 -20.96 7.48 -0.37
C ARG A 68 -21.30 5.99 -0.57
N VAL A 69 -21.77 5.63 -1.76
CA VAL A 69 -22.03 4.22 -2.14
C VAL A 69 -20.75 3.38 -2.01
N ASP A 70 -19.59 3.98 -2.27
CA ASP A 70 -18.27 3.37 -2.05
C ASP A 70 -18.10 2.84 -0.61
N LEU A 71 -18.52 3.60 0.40
CA LEU A 71 -18.46 3.14 1.79
C LEU A 71 -19.48 2.04 2.10
N LYS A 72 -20.67 2.09 1.49
CA LYS A 72 -21.69 1.04 1.66
C LYS A 72 -21.18 -0.29 1.11
N ALA A 73 -20.72 -0.30 -0.14
CA ALA A 73 -20.14 -1.48 -0.78
C ALA A 73 -18.97 -2.05 0.04
N ALA A 74 -18.02 -1.19 0.45
CA ALA A 74 -16.89 -1.62 1.28
C ALA A 74 -17.33 -2.22 2.63
N ASN A 75 -18.40 -1.71 3.25
CA ASN A 75 -18.92 -2.26 4.50
C ASN A 75 -19.56 -3.65 4.30
N ILE A 76 -20.22 -3.89 3.16
CA ILE A 76 -20.76 -5.22 2.81
C ILE A 76 -19.61 -6.21 2.67
N LEU A 77 -18.61 -5.90 1.85
CA LEU A 77 -17.41 -6.73 1.68
C LEU A 77 -16.69 -6.99 3.02
N LYS A 78 -16.63 -5.98 3.90
CA LYS A 78 -16.02 -6.14 5.22
C LYS A 78 -16.78 -7.14 6.09
N LYS A 79 -18.12 -7.06 6.12
CA LYS A 79 -18.97 -7.99 6.87
C LYS A 79 -18.85 -9.43 6.37
N GLU A 80 -18.67 -9.60 5.07
CA GLU A 80 -18.46 -10.92 4.44
C GLU A 80 -17.02 -11.42 4.50
N GLY A 81 -16.10 -10.71 5.15
CA GLY A 81 -14.70 -11.13 5.26
C GLY A 81 -13.94 -11.11 3.93
N ARG A 82 -14.35 -10.26 2.98
CA ARG A 82 -13.78 -10.18 1.63
C ARG A 82 -12.57 -9.26 1.49
N PHE A 83 -12.19 -8.59 2.58
CA PHE A 83 -10.96 -7.78 2.60
C PHE A 83 -9.75 -8.71 2.60
N VAL A 84 -8.69 -8.29 1.92
CA VAL A 84 -7.42 -9.01 1.88
C VAL A 84 -6.35 -8.23 2.64
N ASN A 85 -5.28 -8.90 3.05
CA ASN A 85 -4.19 -8.29 3.85
C ASN A 85 -4.71 -7.65 5.17
N THR A 86 -5.71 -8.28 5.81
CA THR A 86 -6.41 -7.79 7.01
C THR A 86 -5.68 -8.04 8.32
N GLY A 87 -4.62 -8.87 8.30
CA GLY A 87 -3.85 -9.26 9.49
C GLY A 87 -3.02 -8.14 10.12
N LYS A 88 -1.84 -8.47 10.66
CA LYS A 88 -0.91 -7.46 11.20
C LYS A 88 -0.61 -6.40 10.14
N GLN A 89 -0.51 -5.14 10.58
CA GLN A 89 -0.28 -4.03 9.67
C GLN A 89 1.13 -4.17 9.06
N ILE A 90 1.20 -4.00 7.75
CA ILE A 90 2.39 -4.32 6.97
C ILE A 90 3.25 -3.06 6.83
N ILE A 91 4.54 -3.16 7.20
CA ILE A 91 5.59 -2.21 6.84
C ILE A 91 6.25 -2.74 5.56
N GLY A 92 6.43 -1.89 4.54
CA GLY A 92 7.00 -2.32 3.26
C GLY A 92 5.95 -2.75 2.22
N PRO A 93 6.29 -3.67 1.29
CA PRO A 93 5.41 -4.13 0.21
C PRO A 93 4.14 -4.79 0.72
N VAL A 94 3.04 -4.68 -0.03
CA VAL A 94 1.79 -5.38 0.28
C VAL A 94 1.61 -6.53 -0.71
N PRO A 95 1.42 -7.78 -0.24
CA PRO A 95 1.31 -8.93 -1.14
C PRO A 95 0.15 -8.76 -2.14
N GLY A 96 0.45 -9.03 -3.42
CA GLY A 96 -0.49 -8.90 -4.53
C GLY A 96 -0.76 -7.47 -5.00
N VAL A 97 0.04 -6.49 -4.57
CA VAL A 97 -0.08 -5.08 -4.94
C VAL A 97 1.24 -4.57 -5.50
N GLU A 98 1.20 -4.02 -6.70
CA GLU A 98 2.38 -3.65 -7.49
C GLU A 98 2.45 -2.15 -7.77
N VAL A 99 3.67 -1.63 -7.92
CA VAL A 99 3.89 -0.23 -8.29
C VAL A 99 3.23 0.03 -9.64
N GLY A 100 2.44 1.11 -9.72
CA GLY A 100 1.65 1.44 -10.90
C GLY A 100 0.19 1.02 -10.81
N ASP A 101 -0.20 0.15 -9.85
CA ASP A 101 -1.60 -0.20 -9.65
C ASP A 101 -2.46 1.05 -9.37
N GLU A 102 -3.63 1.09 -10.00
CA GLU A 102 -4.55 2.22 -9.96
C GLU A 102 -5.87 1.85 -9.28
N TYR A 103 -6.43 2.79 -8.51
CA TYR A 103 -7.69 2.63 -7.78
C TYR A 103 -8.56 3.89 -7.92
N LYS A 104 -9.88 3.75 -7.96
CA LYS A 104 -10.83 4.86 -8.13
C LYS A 104 -11.24 5.48 -6.78
N TYR A 105 -11.34 4.67 -5.74
CA TYR A 105 -11.86 5.04 -4.43
C TYR A 105 -10.87 4.76 -3.30
N ARG A 106 -10.91 5.60 -2.26
CA ARG A 106 -10.10 5.40 -1.04
C ARG A 106 -10.39 4.07 -0.34
N VAL A 107 -11.61 3.56 -0.47
CA VAL A 107 -12.03 2.30 0.17
C VAL A 107 -11.35 1.09 -0.46
N GLU A 108 -11.01 1.13 -1.74
CA GLU A 108 -10.27 0.05 -2.41
C GLU A 108 -8.92 -0.15 -1.74
N LEU A 109 -8.19 0.94 -1.44
CA LEU A 109 -6.92 0.89 -0.72
C LEU A 109 -7.04 0.19 0.66
N THR A 110 -8.20 0.33 1.32
CA THR A 110 -8.49 -0.31 2.60
C THR A 110 -8.88 -1.78 2.42
N ILE A 111 -9.67 -2.11 1.39
CA ILE A 111 -10.06 -3.48 1.03
C ILE A 111 -8.83 -4.36 0.79
N ILE A 112 -7.78 -3.81 0.16
CA ILE A 112 -6.56 -4.55 -0.18
C ILE A 112 -5.42 -4.42 0.84
N GLY A 113 -5.63 -3.65 1.92
CA GLY A 113 -4.63 -3.42 2.96
C GLY A 113 -3.46 -2.48 2.59
N LEU A 114 -3.52 -1.82 1.43
CA LEU A 114 -2.51 -0.85 0.98
C LEU A 114 -2.46 0.38 1.90
N HIS A 115 -3.63 0.89 2.29
CA HIS A 115 -3.79 2.00 3.23
C HIS A 115 -5.10 1.87 4.02
N ARG A 116 -5.01 1.73 5.35
CA ARG A 116 -6.17 1.36 6.19
C ARG A 116 -7.04 2.53 6.62
N GLN A 117 -6.62 3.77 6.36
CA GLN A 117 -7.40 4.96 6.67
C GLN A 117 -8.27 5.36 5.48
N THR A 118 -9.58 5.48 5.67
CA THR A 118 -10.51 5.92 4.60
C THR A 118 -10.52 7.44 4.41
N ARG A 119 -9.94 8.20 5.36
CA ARG A 119 -9.92 9.67 5.35
C ARG A 119 -8.53 10.25 5.57
N ALA A 120 -7.85 9.84 6.64
CA ALA A 120 -6.54 10.39 7.00
C ALA A 120 -5.52 10.15 5.89
N GLY A 121 -4.57 11.07 5.71
CA GLY A 121 -3.52 10.93 4.71
C GLY A 121 -2.42 9.97 5.14
N ILE A 122 -2.23 9.76 6.45
CA ILE A 122 -1.14 8.97 7.01
C ILE A 122 -1.72 7.76 7.73
N ASP A 123 -1.26 6.57 7.38
CA ASP A 123 -1.50 5.33 8.12
C ASP A 123 -0.22 4.93 8.88
N PHE A 124 -0.37 4.34 10.06
CA PHE A 124 0.75 4.00 10.94
C PHE A 124 0.41 2.82 11.85
N VAL A 125 1.44 2.16 12.37
CA VAL A 125 1.36 1.00 13.26
C VAL A 125 2.27 1.18 14.47
N MET A 126 1.95 0.50 15.58
CA MET A 126 2.88 0.31 16.70
C MET A 126 3.89 -0.80 16.36
N HIS A 127 5.19 -0.49 16.37
CA HIS A 127 6.29 -1.42 16.12
C HIS A 127 7.45 -1.08 17.06
N GLY A 128 7.94 -2.06 17.81
CA GLY A 128 9.07 -1.85 18.74
C GLY A 128 8.84 -0.75 19.79
N GLY A 129 7.60 -0.56 20.25
CA GLY A 129 7.24 0.50 21.21
C GLY A 129 7.14 1.91 20.61
N ARG A 130 7.28 2.07 19.29
CA ARG A 130 7.13 3.34 18.57
C ARG A 130 6.01 3.24 17.54
N ILE A 131 5.35 4.36 17.25
CA ILE A 131 4.48 4.42 16.08
C ILE A 131 5.31 4.73 14.84
N LEU A 132 5.16 3.95 13.78
CA LEU A 132 5.85 4.12 12.50
C LEU A 132 4.83 4.27 11.37
N ALA A 133 5.08 5.21 10.45
CA ALA A 133 4.25 5.38 9.29
C ALA A 133 4.41 4.18 8.35
N THR A 134 3.29 3.67 7.82
CA THR A 134 3.27 2.52 6.89
C THR A 134 2.92 2.97 5.48
N SER A 135 2.03 3.95 5.34
CA SER A 135 1.67 4.53 4.05
C SER A 135 1.15 5.95 4.15
N ILE A 136 1.36 6.71 3.07
CA ILE A 136 0.84 8.07 2.90
C ILE A 136 0.05 8.20 1.61
N VAL A 137 -0.99 9.03 1.64
CA VAL A 137 -1.79 9.43 0.48
C VAL A 137 -1.52 10.90 0.21
N ALA A 138 -0.84 11.20 -0.90
CA ALA A 138 -0.63 12.55 -1.41
C ALA A 138 -1.84 12.93 -2.27
N SER A 139 -2.79 13.64 -1.67
CA SER A 139 -4.06 13.97 -2.33
C SER A 139 -4.17 15.43 -2.78
N GLY A 140 -3.12 16.24 -2.74
CA GLY A 140 -3.21 17.68 -3.06
C GLY A 140 -4.19 18.45 -2.16
N SER A 141 -4.53 17.85 -1.02
CA SER A 141 -5.37 18.42 0.03
C SER A 141 -4.55 19.44 0.84
N TYR A 142 -3.28 19.13 1.02
CA TYR A 142 -2.29 20.07 1.51
C TYR A 142 -1.40 20.54 0.36
N GLU A 143 -0.47 21.44 0.67
CA GLU A 143 0.57 21.91 -0.26
C GLU A 143 1.66 20.86 -0.51
N ASP A 144 1.26 19.60 -0.71
CA ASP A 144 2.18 18.52 -1.05
C ASP A 144 2.82 18.83 -2.41
N LYS A 145 4.15 18.72 -2.50
CA LYS A 145 4.89 18.97 -3.74
C LYS A 145 5.54 17.69 -4.21
N ILE A 146 5.14 17.22 -5.38
CA ILE A 146 5.92 16.22 -6.11
C ILE A 146 7.06 16.95 -6.80
N CYS A 147 8.28 16.66 -6.37
CA CYS A 147 9.46 17.29 -6.95
C CYS A 147 9.86 16.59 -8.25
N ASN A 148 9.82 15.25 -8.25
CA ASN A 148 10.03 14.39 -9.41
C ASN A 148 9.46 12.99 -9.11
N GLU A 149 9.67 12.02 -10.00
CA GLU A 149 9.19 10.64 -9.83
C GLU A 149 9.77 9.94 -8.59
N MET A 150 10.92 10.41 -8.11
CA MET A 150 11.69 9.80 -7.02
C MET A 150 11.59 10.54 -5.70
N SER A 151 10.88 11.68 -5.62
CA SER A 151 10.84 12.49 -4.39
C SER A 151 9.58 13.34 -4.23
N ILE A 152 9.15 13.45 -2.98
CA ILE A 152 7.97 14.21 -2.57
C ILE A 152 8.27 14.99 -1.29
N ILE A 153 7.76 16.21 -1.24
CA ILE A 153 7.61 16.99 -0.02
C ILE A 153 6.16 16.85 0.45
N TYR A 154 5.98 16.14 1.56
CA TYR A 154 4.67 15.84 2.15
C TYR A 154 4.38 16.74 3.34
N THR A 155 3.19 17.33 3.37
CA THR A 155 2.76 18.17 4.49
C THR A 155 2.07 17.33 5.56
N GLY A 156 2.44 17.52 6.82
CA GLY A 156 1.83 16.86 7.96
C GLY A 156 0.32 17.13 8.07
N GLN A 157 -0.36 16.29 8.85
CA GLN A 157 -1.79 16.41 9.09
C GLN A 157 -2.12 17.39 10.23
N GLY A 158 -3.34 17.94 10.21
CA GLY A 158 -3.89 18.82 11.24
C GLY A 158 -3.89 20.30 10.88
N GLY A 159 -4.13 21.15 11.88
CA GLY A 159 -4.12 22.62 11.75
C GLY A 159 -5.36 23.23 11.09
N ASN A 160 -6.44 22.45 10.91
CA ASN A 160 -7.65 22.85 10.16
C ASN A 160 -7.35 23.38 8.74
N TYR A 161 -6.24 22.96 8.15
CA TYR A 161 -5.83 23.40 6.81
C TYR A 161 -6.93 23.14 5.77
N MET A 162 -7.53 21.94 5.82
CA MET A 162 -8.63 21.48 4.96
C MET A 162 -9.99 22.12 5.23
N LEU A 163 -10.11 22.97 6.26
CA LEU A 163 -11.37 23.54 6.69
C LEU A 163 -11.25 25.07 6.69
N PRO A 164 -11.44 25.73 5.53
CA PRO A 164 -11.23 27.17 5.38
C PRO A 164 -12.02 28.00 6.39
N ARG A 165 -13.26 27.56 6.68
CA ARG A 165 -14.18 28.20 7.62
C ARG A 165 -13.83 28.00 9.09
N LYS A 166 -12.88 27.10 9.42
CA LYS A 166 -12.43 26.88 10.80
C LYS A 166 -11.13 27.63 11.05
N LYS A 167 -10.97 28.12 12.29
CA LYS A 167 -9.74 28.75 12.76
C LYS A 167 -8.56 27.78 12.60
N ALA A 168 -7.54 28.21 11.86
CA ALA A 168 -6.30 27.46 11.73
C ALA A 168 -5.49 27.52 13.04
N TYR A 169 -4.73 26.46 13.30
CA TYR A 169 -3.84 26.37 14.45
C TYR A 169 -2.56 25.62 14.06
N ASP A 170 -1.53 25.72 14.90
CA ASP A 170 -0.25 25.09 14.65
C ASP A 170 -0.36 23.56 14.71
N GLN A 171 0.20 22.87 13.72
CA GLN A 171 0.25 21.42 13.72
C GLN A 171 1.08 20.90 14.88
N LYS A 172 0.60 19.82 15.48
CA LYS A 172 1.27 19.13 16.59
C LYS A 172 2.02 17.91 16.06
N LEU A 173 3.17 17.61 16.67
CA LEU A 173 3.93 16.40 16.40
C LEU A 173 3.30 15.22 17.17
N LYS A 174 2.17 14.71 16.65
CA LYS A 174 1.40 13.61 17.25
C LYS A 174 0.73 12.77 16.17
N GLY A 175 0.34 11.54 16.50
CA GLY A 175 -0.31 10.63 15.56
C GLY A 175 0.54 10.46 14.29
N GLY A 176 -0.06 10.65 13.11
CA GLY A 176 0.64 10.52 11.82
C GLY A 176 1.90 11.38 11.68
N ASN A 177 1.93 12.60 12.22
CA ASN A 177 3.12 13.46 12.15
C ASN A 177 4.26 12.90 13.00
N LEU A 178 3.94 12.37 14.19
CA LEU A 178 4.93 11.70 15.03
C LEU A 178 5.38 10.38 14.38
N ALA A 179 4.47 9.64 13.75
CA ALA A 179 4.80 8.42 13.02
C ALA A 179 5.79 8.69 11.87
N LEU A 180 5.59 9.74 11.08
CA LEU A 180 6.53 10.15 10.03
C LEU A 180 7.88 10.61 10.60
N LYS A 181 7.87 11.33 11.74
CA LYS A 181 9.12 11.72 12.41
C LYS A 181 9.89 10.52 12.95
N ASN A 182 9.21 9.55 13.55
CA ASN A 182 9.85 8.31 13.99
C ASN A 182 10.37 7.51 12.79
N SER A 183 9.64 7.48 11.67
CA SER A 183 10.10 6.82 10.44
C SER A 183 11.32 7.48 9.80
N LEU A 184 11.58 8.77 10.06
CA LEU A 184 12.87 9.39 9.73
C LEU A 184 14.00 8.79 10.56
N ASP A 185 13.76 8.49 11.83
CA ASP A 185 14.79 7.95 12.73
C ASP A 185 15.01 6.45 12.47
N GLU A 186 13.94 5.69 12.20
CA GLU A 186 14.00 4.24 11.93
C GLU A 186 14.31 3.87 10.47
N GLN A 187 14.25 4.83 9.55
CA GLN A 187 14.45 4.60 8.10
C GLN A 187 13.55 3.50 7.51
N ASN A 188 12.36 3.27 8.08
CA ASN A 188 11.45 2.25 7.58
C ASN A 188 10.77 2.66 6.25
N PRO A 189 10.45 1.70 5.37
CA PRO A 189 9.75 1.99 4.13
C PRO A 189 8.30 2.43 4.38
N ILE A 190 7.87 3.44 3.62
CA ILE A 190 6.52 4.01 3.62
C ILE A 190 5.96 3.92 2.20
N ARG A 191 4.77 3.33 2.04
CA ARG A 191 4.09 3.29 0.74
C ARG A 191 3.55 4.66 0.36
N LEU A 192 3.87 5.15 -0.84
CA LEU A 192 3.28 6.37 -1.39
C LEU A 192 2.12 6.05 -2.33
N ILE A 193 0.94 6.60 -2.05
CA ILE A 193 -0.21 6.58 -2.95
C ILE A 193 -0.47 8.00 -3.42
N HIS A 194 -0.39 8.24 -4.72
CA HIS A 194 -0.60 9.57 -5.30
C HIS A 194 -2.00 9.68 -5.90
N ARG A 195 -2.78 10.70 -5.51
CA ARG A 195 -4.06 11.01 -6.15
C ARG A 195 -3.85 11.87 -7.39
N LEU A 196 -4.05 11.29 -8.56
CA LEU A 196 -4.02 11.98 -9.85
C LEU A 196 -5.43 12.25 -10.34
N TYR A 197 -5.52 13.13 -11.34
CA TYR A 197 -6.71 13.31 -12.16
C TYR A 197 -6.38 12.80 -13.56
N SER A 198 -7.23 11.94 -14.09
CA SER A 198 -7.21 11.52 -15.49
C SER A 198 -7.65 12.69 -16.39
N SER A 199 -7.39 12.59 -17.69
CA SER A 199 -7.72 13.65 -18.67
C SER A 199 -9.22 13.98 -18.72
N ASP A 200 -10.07 13.04 -18.34
CA ASP A 200 -11.53 13.17 -18.21
C ASP A 200 -11.97 13.80 -16.87
N GLY A 201 -11.02 14.23 -16.03
CA GLY A 201 -11.27 14.81 -14.72
C GLY A 201 -11.59 13.78 -13.63
N GLN A 202 -11.57 12.48 -13.94
CA GLN A 202 -11.80 11.44 -12.93
C GLN A 202 -10.57 11.30 -12.03
N ARG A 203 -10.81 11.25 -10.71
CA ARG A 203 -9.73 11.02 -9.76
C ARG A 203 -9.30 9.55 -9.79
N LYS A 204 -8.00 9.31 -9.68
CA LYS A 204 -7.42 7.98 -9.45
C LYS A 204 -6.33 8.04 -8.39
N TYR A 205 -6.10 6.92 -7.71
CA TYR A 205 -5.05 6.72 -6.73
C TYR A 205 -4.05 5.73 -7.31
N VAL A 206 -2.80 6.14 -7.47
CA VAL A 206 -1.75 5.31 -8.05
C VAL A 206 -0.73 4.95 -6.98
N TYR A 207 -0.43 3.66 -6.81
CA TYR A 207 0.64 3.23 -5.92
C TYR A 207 2.01 3.52 -6.55
N LYS A 208 2.81 4.36 -5.90
CA LYS A 208 4.12 4.82 -6.41
C LYS A 208 5.31 4.05 -5.84
N GLY A 209 5.08 3.04 -5.00
CA GLY A 209 6.14 2.25 -4.39
C GLY A 209 6.53 2.70 -2.99
N LEU A 210 7.73 2.33 -2.58
CA LEU A 210 8.25 2.53 -1.22
C LEU A 210 9.15 3.75 -1.16
N PHE A 211 8.98 4.55 -0.12
CA PHE A 211 9.72 5.77 0.12
C PHE A 211 10.26 5.76 1.54
N VAL A 212 11.34 6.50 1.78
CA VAL A 212 11.89 6.73 3.12
C VAL A 212 11.88 8.23 3.42
N VAL A 213 11.62 8.58 4.69
CA VAL A 213 11.73 9.98 5.13
C VAL A 213 13.20 10.31 5.31
N THR A 214 13.63 11.41 4.69
CA THR A 214 15.03 11.86 4.70
C THR A 214 15.24 13.13 5.51
N LYS A 215 14.22 14.00 5.57
CA LYS A 215 14.27 15.26 6.33
C LYS A 215 12.90 15.58 6.90
N CYS A 216 12.90 16.30 8.02
CA CYS A 216 11.70 16.81 8.67
C CYS A 216 11.93 18.26 9.09
N PHE A 217 11.02 19.15 8.70
CA PHE A 217 11.08 20.57 9.00
C PHE A 217 9.78 21.05 9.62
N ARG A 218 9.87 22.13 10.38
CA ARG A 218 8.71 22.90 10.82
C ARG A 218 8.79 24.28 10.16
N LYS A 219 7.79 24.61 9.35
CA LYS A 219 7.72 25.89 8.63
C LYS A 219 6.40 26.59 8.89
N ARG A 220 6.30 27.87 8.52
CA ARG A 220 5.03 28.60 8.52
C ARG A 220 4.31 28.34 7.19
N GLY A 221 3.09 27.80 7.25
CA GLY A 221 2.23 27.59 6.07
C GLY A 221 1.51 28.87 5.63
N THR A 222 0.78 28.80 4.52
CA THR A 222 0.06 29.94 3.90
C THR A 222 -0.92 30.65 4.82
N ARG A 223 -1.49 29.96 5.80
CA ARG A 223 -2.41 30.54 6.81
C ARG A 223 -1.69 31.09 8.05
N GLY A 224 -0.37 31.30 7.98
CA GLY A 224 0.44 31.87 9.04
C GLY A 224 0.67 30.94 10.25
N LYS A 225 0.29 29.66 10.16
CA LYS A 225 0.43 28.66 11.22
C LYS A 225 1.56 27.68 10.94
N LEU A 226 2.13 27.12 11.99
CA LEU A 226 3.20 26.13 11.86
C LEU A 226 2.66 24.83 11.28
N VAL A 227 3.34 24.31 10.26
CA VAL A 227 3.08 23.02 9.63
C VAL A 227 4.35 22.19 9.65
N TRP A 228 4.18 20.87 9.74
CA TRP A 228 5.27 19.92 9.57
C TRP A 228 5.43 19.58 8.10
N GLU A 229 6.66 19.51 7.65
CA GLU A 229 7.02 19.14 6.28
C GLU A 229 8.00 17.97 6.34
N PHE A 230 7.73 16.94 5.52
CA PHE A 230 8.52 15.71 5.47
C PHE A 230 9.01 15.51 4.05
N HIS A 231 10.32 15.33 3.87
CA HIS A 231 10.91 15.08 2.56
C HIS A 231 11.11 13.58 2.44
N LEU A 232 10.50 12.98 1.42
CA LEU A 232 10.62 11.55 1.15
C LEU A 232 11.30 11.32 -0.20
N ARG A 233 12.12 10.27 -0.26
CA ARG A 233 12.74 9.77 -1.50
C ARG A 233 12.33 8.33 -1.74
N LEU A 234 12.27 7.94 -3.01
CA LEU A 234 12.06 6.55 -3.41
C LEU A 234 13.17 5.69 -2.80
N LEU A 235 12.75 4.57 -2.21
CA LEU A 235 13.63 3.52 -1.73
C LEU A 235 14.02 2.68 -2.95
N LEU A 236 15.30 2.75 -3.31
CA LEU A 236 15.92 1.92 -4.34
C LEU A 236 16.30 0.56 -3.77
#